data_AF-A0AAD9XEQ1-F1
#
_entry.id   AF-A0AAD9XEQ1-F1
#
_cell.length_a   1.000
_cell.length_b   1.000
_cell.length_c   1.000
_cell.angle_alpha   90.00
_cell.angle_beta   90.00
_cell.angle_gamma   90.00
#
_symmetry.space_group_name_H-M   'P 1'
#
loop_
_entity.id
_entity.type
_entity.pdbx_description
1 polymer ?
#
loop_
_entity_poly.entity_id
_entity_poly.type
_entity_poly.pdbx_seq_one_letter_code
_entity_poly.pdbx_strand_id
1 'polypeptide(L)'
;MSLHVKWVVVVAQKKKHLLMEKPVALNVAEIDVIVKACEENGVQLMDGTMWVHNLRTAKMHEFLFDSERFGQLRAFTVFVDYKILLARC
;
A
#
# COMPACT_ATOMS: atom_id res chain seq x y z
N MET A 1 1.42 -14.43 7.55
CA MET A 1 1.66 -13.63 6.33
C MET A 1 2.81 -14.16 5.45
N SER A 2 3.35 -15.36 5.67
CA SER A 2 4.51 -15.89 4.91
C SER A 2 4.17 -16.50 3.53
N LEU A 3 2.90 -16.48 3.13
CA LEU A 3 2.44 -17.10 1.88
C LEU A 3 2.39 -16.14 0.69
N HIS A 4 2.48 -14.82 0.92
CA HIS A 4 2.34 -13.81 -0.12
C HIS A 4 3.38 -14.00 -1.23
N VAL A 5 4.66 -14.10 -0.89
CA VAL A 5 5.76 -14.28 -1.87
C VAL A 5 5.50 -15.50 -2.76
N LYS A 6 5.20 -16.66 -2.17
CA LYS A 6 4.95 -17.90 -2.92
C LYS A 6 3.83 -17.72 -3.94
N TRP A 7 2.70 -17.16 -3.53
CA TRP A 7 1.54 -17.02 -4.41
C TRP A 7 1.73 -15.93 -5.46
N VAL A 8 2.35 -14.82 -5.10
CA VAL A 8 2.65 -13.74 -6.06
C VAL A 8 3.52 -14.26 -7.19
N VAL A 9 4.60 -15.00 -6.88
CA VAL A 9 5.48 -15.60 -7.91
C VAL A 9 4.69 -16.54 -8.84
N VAL A 10 3.87 -17.44 -8.28
CA VAL A 10 3.06 -18.38 -9.08
C VAL A 10 2.06 -17.67 -9.98
N VAL A 11 1.42 -16.60 -9.48
CA VAL A 11 0.41 -15.84 -10.22
C VAL A 11 1.07 -14.95 -11.28
N ALA A 12 2.22 -14.34 -10.98
CA ALA A 12 3.02 -13.57 -11.92
C ALA A 12 3.52 -14.44 -13.08
N GLN A 13 4.04 -15.64 -12.80
CA GLN A 13 4.42 -16.63 -13.84
C GLN A 13 3.25 -17.03 -14.76
N LYS A 14 2.02 -16.96 -14.25
CA LYS A 14 0.79 -17.14 -15.05
C LYS A 14 0.33 -15.87 -15.75
N LYS A 15 1.13 -14.81 -15.74
CA LYS A 15 0.89 -13.50 -16.38
C LYS A 15 -0.42 -12.86 -15.92
N LYS A 16 -0.73 -12.95 -14.63
CA LYS A 16 -1.90 -12.31 -14.02
C LYS A 16 -1.46 -11.13 -13.16
N HIS A 17 -2.16 -10.00 -13.32
CA HIS A 17 -2.02 -8.85 -12.43
C HIS A 17 -2.55 -9.18 -11.04
N LEU A 18 -2.00 -8.52 -10.02
CA LEU A 18 -2.27 -8.82 -8.61
C LEU A 18 -2.75 -7.58 -7.84
N LEU A 19 -3.77 -7.78 -7.02
CA LEU A 19 -4.16 -6.87 -5.94
C LEU A 19 -4.02 -7.63 -4.62
N MET A 20 -3.16 -7.15 -3.72
CA MET A 20 -2.70 -7.87 -2.53
C MET A 20 -3.11 -7.17 -1.24
N GLU A 21 -3.59 -7.93 -0.25
CA GLU A 21 -3.83 -7.38 1.08
C GLU A 21 -2.54 -6.92 1.76
N LYS A 22 -2.64 -5.82 2.52
CA LYS A 22 -1.52 -5.23 3.26
C LYS A 22 -1.29 -5.94 4.60
N PRO A 23 -0.05 -6.04 5.11
CA PRO A 23 1.21 -5.70 4.44
C PRO A 23 1.57 -6.71 3.34
N VAL A 24 2.17 -6.21 2.25
CA VAL A 24 2.54 -7.02 1.08
C VAL A 24 3.54 -8.12 1.45
N ALA A 25 4.51 -7.82 2.30
CA ALA A 25 5.51 -8.77 2.78
C ALA A 25 5.97 -8.43 4.21
N LEU A 26 6.75 -9.32 4.83
CA LEU A 26 7.25 -9.13 6.20
C LEU A 26 8.57 -8.34 6.27
N ASN A 27 9.33 -8.29 5.18
CA ASN A 27 10.60 -7.60 5.10
C ASN A 27 10.91 -7.18 3.66
N VAL A 28 11.95 -6.37 3.48
CA VAL A 28 12.36 -5.82 2.17
C VAL A 28 12.82 -6.93 1.21
N ALA A 29 13.56 -7.92 1.69
CA ALA A 29 14.05 -9.01 0.83
C ALA A 29 12.91 -9.81 0.18
N GLU A 30 11.80 -9.99 0.89
CA GLU A 30 10.58 -10.59 0.33
C GLU A 30 9.90 -9.71 -0.73
N ILE A 31 9.90 -8.37 -0.54
CA ILE A 31 9.40 -7.42 -1.55
C ILE A 31 10.25 -7.50 -2.81
N ASP A 32 11.58 -7.58 -2.70
CA ASP A 32 12.47 -7.66 -3.85
C ASP A 32 12.16 -8.89 -4.73
N VAL A 33 11.88 -10.04 -4.10
CA VAL A 33 11.45 -11.26 -4.81
C VAL A 33 10.12 -11.05 -5.54
N ILE A 34 9.17 -10.39 -4.87
CA ILE A 34 7.84 -10.10 -5.44
C ILE A 34 7.95 -9.15 -6.64
N VAL A 35 8.66 -8.02 -6.49
CA VAL A 35 8.82 -7.01 -7.54
C VAL A 35 9.51 -7.62 -8.75
N LYS A 36 10.62 -8.34 -8.53
CA LYS A 36 11.34 -9.04 -9.61
C LYS A 36 10.43 -9.99 -10.37
N ALA A 37 9.64 -10.83 -9.68
CA ALA A 37 8.72 -11.76 -10.34
C ALA A 37 7.65 -11.03 -11.16
N CYS A 38 7.14 -9.89 -10.67
CA CYS A 38 6.17 -9.07 -11.40
C CYS A 38 6.78 -8.42 -12.65
N GLU A 39 7.97 -7.84 -12.53
CA GLU A 39 8.70 -7.20 -13.63
C GLU A 39 9.09 -8.20 -14.73
N GLU A 40 9.69 -9.33 -14.36
CA GLU A 40 10.10 -10.38 -15.32
C GLU A 40 8.92 -10.97 -16.11
N ASN A 41 7.71 -10.93 -15.53
CA ASN A 41 6.50 -11.42 -16.18
C ASN A 41 5.62 -10.32 -16.77
N GLY A 42 6.03 -9.04 -16.66
CA GLY A 42 5.29 -7.90 -17.17
C GLY A 42 3.91 -7.72 -16.55
N VAL A 43 3.75 -8.04 -15.26
CA VAL A 43 2.47 -7.91 -14.56
C VAL A 43 2.49 -6.78 -13.54
N GLN A 44 1.39 -6.03 -13.47
CA GLN A 44 1.15 -5.06 -12.41
C GLN A 44 0.84 -5.74 -11.07
N LEU A 45 1.39 -5.15 -10.00
CA LEU A 45 1.07 -5.43 -8.61
C LEU A 45 0.56 -4.14 -7.95
N MET A 46 -0.49 -4.25 -7.16
CA MET A 46 -1.02 -3.19 -6.32
C MET A 46 -1.33 -3.74 -4.93
N ASP A 47 -1.13 -2.94 -3.87
CA ASP A 47 -1.50 -3.31 -2.51
C ASP A 47 -2.91 -2.82 -2.13
N GLY A 48 -3.42 -3.32 -1.01
CA GLY A 48 -4.76 -3.04 -0.49
C GLY A 48 -4.87 -1.72 0.29
N THR A 49 -3.99 -0.74 0.05
CA THR A 49 -4.05 0.56 0.74
C THR A 49 -5.20 1.42 0.20
N MET A 50 -6.42 1.09 0.59
CA MET A 50 -7.65 1.63 -0.01
C MET A 50 -7.77 3.16 -0.02
N TRP A 51 -7.31 3.83 1.05
CA TRP A 51 -7.58 5.26 1.25
C TRP A 51 -6.92 6.16 0.20
N VAL A 52 -5.85 5.70 -0.47
CA VAL A 52 -5.14 6.50 -1.47
C VAL A 52 -5.97 6.74 -2.73
N HIS A 53 -6.98 5.89 -2.99
CA HIS A 53 -7.88 5.99 -4.15
C HIS A 53 -9.12 6.86 -3.88
N ASN A 54 -9.32 7.32 -2.65
CA ASN A 54 -10.43 8.22 -2.34
C ASN A 54 -10.15 9.62 -2.92
N LEU A 55 -11.18 10.28 -3.49
CA LEU A 55 -11.08 11.65 -4.02
C LEU A 55 -10.50 12.68 -3.01
N ARG A 56 -10.69 12.44 -1.71
CA ARG A 56 -10.08 13.23 -0.64
C ARG A 56 -8.55 13.24 -0.72
N THR A 57 -7.92 12.14 -1.11
CA THR A 57 -6.46 12.04 -1.18
C THR A 57 -5.90 12.90 -2.31
N ALA A 58 -6.56 12.94 -3.46
CA ALA A 58 -6.19 13.86 -4.54
C ALA A 58 -6.29 15.33 -4.10
N LYS A 59 -7.39 15.70 -3.43
CA LYS A 59 -7.56 17.06 -2.87
C LYS A 59 -6.55 17.40 -1.79
N MET A 60 -6.19 16.44 -0.92
CA MET A 60 -5.12 16.61 0.05
C MET A 60 -3.78 16.87 -0.65
N HIS A 61 -3.47 16.12 -1.69
CA HIS A 61 -2.26 16.33 -2.49
C HIS A 61 -2.25 17.72 -3.12
N GLU A 62 -3.32 18.12 -3.82
CA GLU A 62 -3.45 19.48 -4.40
C GLU A 62 -3.20 20.58 -3.36
N PHE A 63 -3.78 20.45 -2.17
CA PHE A 63 -3.60 21.42 -1.10
C PHE A 63 -2.19 21.44 -0.52
N LEU A 64 -1.58 20.27 -0.27
CA LEU A 64 -0.23 20.16 0.29
C LEU A 64 0.85 20.75 -0.62
N PHE A 65 0.62 20.74 -1.94
CA PHE A 65 1.56 21.25 -2.95
C PHE A 65 1.24 22.68 -3.41
N ASP A 66 0.22 23.32 -2.85
CA ASP A 66 -0.05 24.73 -3.07
C ASP A 66 0.78 25.58 -2.10
N SER A 67 1.87 26.18 -2.59
CA SER A 67 2.80 26.96 -1.77
C SER A 67 2.20 28.26 -1.23
N GLU A 68 1.18 28.83 -1.89
CA GLU A 68 0.53 30.05 -1.41
C GLU A 68 -0.42 29.75 -0.27
N ARG A 69 -1.11 28.60 -0.32
CA ARG A 69 -2.10 28.20 0.69
C ARG A 69 -1.51 27.41 1.85
N PHE A 70 -0.55 26.53 1.58
CA PHE A 70 0.03 25.62 2.59
C PHE A 70 1.43 26.05 3.04
N GLY A 71 2.19 26.73 2.16
CA GLY A 71 3.58 27.07 2.42
C GLY A 71 4.49 25.83 2.42
N GLN A 72 5.61 25.90 3.15
CA GLN A 72 6.56 24.80 3.23
C GLN A 72 6.14 23.80 4.32
N LEU A 73 6.02 22.52 3.96
CA LEU A 73 5.80 21.44 4.93
C LEU A 73 6.89 21.45 6.02
N ARG A 74 6.47 21.50 7.28
CA ARG A 74 7.39 21.51 8.44
C ARG A 74 7.40 20.19 9.19
N ALA A 75 6.24 19.59 9.39
CA ALA A 75 6.06 18.34 10.10
C ALA A 75 4.77 17.65 9.64
N PHE A 76 4.74 16.32 9.73
CA PHE A 76 3.52 15.53 9.56
C PHE A 76 3.47 14.48 10.67
N THR A 77 2.28 14.23 11.21
CA THR A 77 2.07 13.26 12.28
C THR A 77 0.88 12.38 11.90
N VAL A 78 1.07 11.06 11.99
CA VAL A 78 0.04 10.08 11.63
C VAL A 78 -0.10 9.08 12.77
N PHE A 79 -1.33 8.86 13.20
CA PHE A 79 -1.69 7.82 14.15
C PHE A 79 -2.90 7.06 13.63
N VAL A 80 -2.87 5.74 13.81
CA VAL A 80 -4.02 4.87 13.56
C VAL A 80 -4.25 4.11 14.86
N ASP A 81 -5.36 4.42 15.52
CA ASP A 81 -5.79 3.75 16.74
C ASP A 81 -7.18 3.15 16.52
N TYR A 82 -7.46 2.06 17.21
CA TYR A 82 -8.73 1.36 17.16
C TYR A 82 -9.40 1.43 18.52
N LYS A 83 -10.60 2.01 18.56
CA LYS A 83 -11.43 1.92 19.75
C LYS A 83 -11.95 0.49 19.89
N ILE A 84 -11.29 -0.31 20.72
CA ILE A 84 -11.80 -1.61 21.14
C ILE A 84 -12.98 -1.34 22.08
N LEU A 85 -14.20 -1.43 21.55
CA LEU A 85 -15.39 -1.50 22.38
C LEU A 85 -15.39 -2.87 23.07
N LEU A 86 -14.77 -2.94 24.26
CA LEU A 86 -15.03 -4.04 25.18
C LEU A 86 -16.50 -3.93 25.61
N ALA A 87 -17.36 -4.75 25.01
CA ALA A 87 -18.70 -4.97 25.53
C ALA A 87 -18.54 -5.45 26.98
N ARG A 88 -18.92 -4.61 27.94
CA ARG A 88 -19.13 -5.06 29.31
C ARG A 88 -20.34 -5.99 29.28
N CYS A 89 -20.12 -7.27 29.55
CA CYS A 89 -21.19 -8.20 29.93
C CYS A 89 -21.82 -7.77 31.25
#